data_AF-A0A939UZX4-F1
#
_entry.id   AF-A0A939UZX4-F1
#
_cell.length_a   1.000
_cell.length_b   1.000
_cell.length_c   1.000
_cell.angle_alpha   90.00
_cell.angle_beta   90.00
_cell.angle_gamma   90.00
#
_symmetry.space_group_name_H-M   'P 1'
#
loop_
_entity.id
_entity.type
_entity.pdbx_description
1 polymer ?
#
loop_
_entity_poly.entity_id
_entity_poly.type
_entity_poly.pdbx_seq_one_letter_code
_entity_poly.pdbx_strand_id
1 'polypeptide(L)'
;MKRILLPIILCCFVVCQLPAQTKDCKILNKSEGAITFEVDEGLEVIQEEYPRRHYPPTVTIRGMLQAMQISESDFNVVAHGIPDSIQYMGEDAFYQTLVRAYAYHRPLVLSPDMIWLLISQSFGEFVYKNAEELRSQIVSHEGQKEIKIYSKHDLLSDKDVDWDDIFNQFEQQLAANTKGDIAKTITADFTTTGRTERIASQITLMNALKQYFKYVVAYMICGIPSITLQGTVADWEKVLKKTQTLEKYGMGWWTTQLEPILEEFVKAAAGHPNSKFWKDIVMQDRPDRLRGGGCSTEQPTNIDGWFLKLFPDVEKKTVPLTVPHNKTMKSEQVRVPFKYVIENRIGEVLKTYDMEMIAGFVGVEEDSQTYALTPKIGWVVRRGNEEEDAIARIIGMTNESHYILPAEEVMPILQKIKHAKYLQLSFEGKVELPDWMDDMQIDHFTIYNDISTKEEEALKKRFPQLEVKRGKHYRLYITKFIK
;
A
#
# COMPACT_ATOMS: atom_id res chain seq x y z
N MET A 1 -2.55 -57.20 63.53
CA MET A 1 -3.24 -56.55 62.39
C MET A 1 -2.19 -55.77 61.59
N LYS A 2 -2.09 -55.97 60.26
CA LYS A 2 -1.26 -55.13 59.37
C LYS A 2 -2.19 -54.31 58.49
N ARG A 3 -1.96 -53.00 58.37
CA ARG A 3 -2.62 -52.17 57.35
C ARG A 3 -1.93 -52.38 56.00
N ILE A 4 -2.71 -52.63 54.95
CA ILE A 4 -2.25 -52.61 53.56
C ILE A 4 -2.93 -51.40 52.92
N LEU A 5 -2.16 -50.49 52.32
CA LEU A 5 -2.71 -49.51 51.39
C LEU A 5 -2.72 -50.14 49.99
N LEU A 6 -3.86 -50.06 49.30
CA LEU A 6 -3.87 -50.15 47.83
C LEU A 6 -3.70 -48.72 47.28
N PRO A 7 -2.82 -48.50 46.30
CA PRO A 7 -2.83 -47.26 45.52
C PRO A 7 -4.00 -47.28 44.53
N ILE A 8 -4.70 -46.15 44.39
CA ILE A 8 -5.66 -45.95 43.30
C ILE A 8 -4.85 -45.63 42.03
N ILE A 9 -4.95 -46.49 41.01
CA ILE A 9 -4.35 -46.21 39.70
C ILE A 9 -5.24 -45.19 38.98
N LEU A 10 -4.86 -43.91 39.06
CA LEU A 10 -5.51 -42.85 38.32
C LEU A 10 -5.06 -42.91 36.85
N CYS A 11 -5.87 -43.55 36.01
CA CYS A 11 -5.57 -43.72 34.59
C CYS A 11 -5.86 -42.41 33.82
N CYS A 12 -4.89 -41.48 33.85
CA CYS A 12 -4.97 -40.23 33.10
C CYS A 12 -4.90 -40.50 31.59
N PHE A 13 -6.06 -40.56 30.93
CA PHE A 13 -6.16 -40.44 29.49
C PHE A 13 -5.72 -39.03 29.06
N VAL A 14 -4.43 -38.89 28.75
CA VAL A 14 -3.94 -37.73 27.99
C VAL A 14 -4.48 -37.87 26.57
N VAL A 15 -5.59 -37.17 26.30
CA VAL A 15 -6.09 -37.00 24.94
C VAL A 15 -5.13 -36.07 24.22
N CYS A 16 -4.09 -36.64 23.60
CA CYS A 16 -3.32 -35.94 22.60
C CYS A 16 -4.26 -35.55 21.46
N GLN A 17 -4.67 -34.28 21.44
CA GLN A 17 -5.26 -33.67 20.26
C GLN A 17 -4.19 -33.65 19.17
N LEU A 18 -4.23 -34.65 18.29
CA LEU A 18 -3.53 -34.56 17.01
C LEU A 18 -4.05 -33.31 16.30
N PRO A 19 -3.18 -32.43 15.77
CA PRO A 19 -3.63 -31.27 15.02
C PRO A 19 -4.46 -31.76 13.83
N ALA A 20 -5.60 -31.10 13.58
CA ALA A 20 -6.48 -31.47 12.49
C ALA A 20 -5.70 -31.40 11.16
N GLN A 21 -5.65 -32.52 10.44
CA GLN A 21 -4.86 -32.63 9.21
C GLN A 21 -5.46 -31.73 8.13
N THR A 22 -4.83 -30.58 7.90
CA THR A 22 -5.24 -29.61 6.87
C THR A 22 -5.16 -30.25 5.49
N LYS A 23 -6.23 -30.11 4.70
CA LYS A 23 -6.29 -30.59 3.31
C LYS A 23 -5.32 -29.79 2.44
N ASP A 24 -4.44 -30.49 1.72
CA ASP A 24 -3.63 -29.90 0.64
C ASP A 24 -4.52 -29.51 -0.56
N CYS A 25 -4.18 -28.42 -1.25
CA CYS A 25 -4.79 -28.07 -2.54
C CYS A 25 -4.51 -29.13 -3.61
N LYS A 26 -5.46 -29.27 -4.53
CA LYS A 26 -5.28 -30.12 -5.72
C LYS A 26 -4.23 -29.50 -6.64
N ILE A 27 -3.12 -30.22 -6.87
CA ILE A 27 -2.12 -29.85 -7.87
C ILE A 27 -2.74 -29.98 -9.26
N LEU A 28 -2.60 -28.93 -10.07
CA LEU A 28 -3.08 -28.86 -11.46
C LEU A 28 -1.93 -29.10 -12.46
N ASN A 29 -0.72 -28.62 -12.13
CA ASN A 29 0.49 -28.84 -12.93
C ASN A 29 1.74 -28.79 -12.04
N LYS A 30 2.81 -29.50 -12.42
CA LYS A 30 4.12 -29.40 -11.76
C LYS A 30 5.25 -29.68 -12.75
N SER A 31 6.24 -28.80 -12.79
CA SER A 31 7.50 -28.94 -13.53
C SER A 31 8.69 -28.71 -12.59
N GLU A 32 9.90 -28.80 -13.12
CA GLU A 32 11.14 -28.62 -12.34
C GLU A 32 11.30 -27.20 -11.76
N GLY A 33 10.66 -26.20 -12.38
CA GLY A 33 10.76 -24.78 -11.99
C GLY A 33 9.41 -24.07 -11.80
N ALA A 34 8.29 -24.81 -11.71
CA ALA A 34 6.98 -24.25 -11.36
C ALA A 34 6.01 -25.30 -10.80
N ILE A 35 5.07 -24.88 -9.96
CA ILE A 35 3.90 -25.68 -9.55
C ILE A 35 2.63 -24.82 -9.60
N THR A 36 1.55 -25.37 -10.14
CA THR A 36 0.23 -24.76 -10.19
C THR A 36 -0.75 -25.60 -9.38
N PHE A 37 -1.51 -24.96 -8.49
CA PHE A 37 -2.51 -25.62 -7.65
C PHE A 37 -3.81 -24.83 -7.56
N GLU A 38 -4.91 -25.56 -7.45
CA GLU A 38 -6.27 -25.04 -7.31
C GLU A 38 -6.45 -24.44 -5.91
N VAL A 39 -6.90 -23.19 -5.83
CA VAL A 39 -7.12 -22.51 -4.54
C VAL A 39 -8.61 -22.51 -4.26
N ASP A 40 -9.40 -21.76 -5.02
CA ASP A 40 -10.86 -21.79 -4.90
C ASP A 40 -11.47 -22.87 -5.82
N GLU A 41 -11.61 -24.07 -5.25
CA GLU A 41 -12.15 -25.27 -5.90
C GLU A 41 -13.49 -25.00 -6.60
N GLY A 42 -13.52 -25.20 -7.93
CA GLY A 42 -14.72 -24.98 -8.75
C GLY A 42 -15.05 -23.52 -9.12
N LEU A 43 -14.18 -22.56 -8.83
CA LEU A 43 -14.37 -21.16 -9.24
C LEU A 43 -14.03 -20.96 -10.72
N GLU A 44 -14.99 -20.51 -11.53
CA GLU A 44 -14.78 -20.27 -12.96
C GLU A 44 -13.90 -19.04 -13.22
N VAL A 45 -12.96 -19.15 -14.17
CA VAL A 45 -12.15 -18.01 -14.61
C VAL A 45 -12.99 -17.11 -15.52
N ILE A 46 -13.18 -15.85 -15.13
CA ILE A 46 -13.97 -14.88 -15.89
C ILE A 46 -13.24 -14.55 -17.21
N GLN A 47 -13.69 -15.10 -18.33
CA GLN A 47 -13.04 -14.97 -19.65
C GLN A 47 -13.24 -13.61 -20.35
N GLU A 48 -13.96 -12.67 -19.72
CA GLU A 48 -14.15 -11.32 -20.26
C GLU A 48 -12.79 -10.63 -20.51
N GLU A 49 -12.56 -10.25 -21.77
CA GLU A 49 -11.39 -9.45 -22.14
C GLU A 49 -11.52 -8.04 -21.56
N TYR A 50 -10.79 -7.76 -20.48
CA TYR A 50 -10.38 -6.39 -20.19
C TYR A 50 -9.74 -5.80 -21.47
N PRO A 51 -10.05 -4.55 -21.86
CA PRO A 51 -9.63 -4.00 -23.14
C PRO A 51 -8.11 -4.07 -23.29
N ARG A 52 -7.64 -5.02 -24.13
CA ARG A 52 -6.24 -5.46 -24.29
C ARG A 52 -5.32 -4.38 -24.85
N ARG A 53 -5.09 -3.34 -24.06
CA ARG A 53 -4.06 -2.34 -24.29
C ARG A 53 -2.75 -2.84 -23.70
N HIS A 54 -2.18 -3.86 -24.35
CA HIS A 54 -0.76 -4.17 -24.22
C HIS A 54 -0.01 -2.94 -24.72
N TYR A 55 0.48 -2.12 -23.80
CA TYR A 55 1.18 -0.90 -24.17
C TYR A 55 2.67 -1.19 -24.43
N PRO A 56 3.33 -0.44 -25.34
CA PRO A 56 4.78 -0.47 -25.40
C PRO A 56 5.38 0.09 -24.10
N PRO A 57 6.61 -0.31 -23.71
CA PRO A 57 7.25 0.12 -22.46
C PRO A 57 7.22 1.64 -22.20
N THR A 58 7.25 2.45 -23.25
CA THR A 58 7.18 3.92 -23.18
C THR A 58 5.93 4.47 -22.49
N VAL A 59 4.79 3.76 -22.52
CA VAL A 59 3.58 4.18 -21.79
C VAL A 59 3.67 3.85 -20.30
N THR A 60 4.24 2.70 -19.95
CA THR A 60 4.50 2.34 -18.56
C THR A 60 5.51 3.31 -17.94
N ILE A 61 6.59 3.61 -18.66
CA ILE A 61 7.59 4.61 -18.25
C ILE A 61 6.95 5.99 -18.05
N ARG A 62 6.11 6.44 -19.00
CA ARG A 62 5.31 7.67 -18.84
C ARG A 62 4.47 7.62 -17.56
N GLY A 63 3.75 6.53 -17.32
CA GLY A 63 2.88 6.38 -16.15
C GLY A 63 3.62 6.41 -14.81
N MET A 64 4.79 5.75 -14.73
CA MET A 64 5.68 5.78 -13.57
C MET A 64 6.17 7.20 -13.29
N LEU A 65 6.75 7.87 -14.31
CA LEU A 65 7.33 9.20 -14.18
C LEU A 65 6.26 10.26 -13.86
N GLN A 66 5.05 10.14 -14.40
CA GLN A 66 3.91 11.01 -14.08
C GLN A 66 3.37 10.81 -12.67
N ALA A 67 3.31 9.58 -12.15
CA ALA A 67 2.98 9.33 -10.75
C ALA A 67 4.01 9.98 -9.81
N MET A 68 5.30 9.92 -10.19
CA MET A 68 6.42 10.59 -9.52
C MET A 68 6.47 12.12 -9.76
N GLN A 69 5.45 12.69 -10.40
CA GLN A 69 5.28 14.13 -10.69
C GLN A 69 6.35 14.76 -11.59
N ILE A 70 7.06 13.94 -12.37
CA ILE A 70 8.08 14.39 -13.34
C ILE A 70 7.40 14.83 -14.63
N SER A 71 7.79 15.98 -15.19
CA SER A 71 7.24 16.51 -16.44
C SER A 71 7.61 15.64 -17.66
N GLU A 72 6.78 15.60 -18.72
CA GLU A 72 7.14 14.84 -19.95
C GLU A 72 8.41 15.37 -20.62
N SER A 73 8.68 16.67 -20.51
CA SER A 73 9.94 17.30 -20.95
C SER A 73 11.16 16.82 -20.16
N ASP A 74 10.96 16.34 -18.93
CA ASP A 74 12.02 15.99 -17.98
C ASP A 74 12.21 14.48 -17.82
N PHE A 75 11.46 13.66 -18.56
CA PHE A 75 11.57 12.20 -18.54
C PHE A 75 13.01 11.73 -18.78
N ASN A 76 13.69 12.31 -19.78
CA ASN A 76 15.14 12.17 -20.04
C ASN A 76 15.71 10.75 -19.85
N VAL A 77 14.98 9.74 -20.35
CA VAL A 77 15.29 8.32 -20.16
C VAL A 77 16.52 7.92 -20.98
N VAL A 78 17.46 7.27 -20.31
CA VAL A 78 18.75 6.84 -20.88
C VAL A 78 18.79 5.32 -21.08
N ALA A 79 18.15 4.55 -20.19
CA ALA A 79 17.99 3.10 -20.32
C ALA A 79 16.77 2.60 -19.54
N HIS A 80 16.24 1.42 -19.89
CA HIS A 80 15.20 0.76 -19.10
C HIS A 80 15.25 -0.77 -19.22
N GLY A 81 14.70 -1.44 -18.22
CA GLY A 81 14.39 -2.88 -18.20
C GLY A 81 12.91 -3.16 -17.95
N ILE A 82 12.03 -2.23 -18.32
CA ILE A 82 10.57 -2.44 -18.33
C ILE A 82 10.21 -3.54 -19.34
N PRO A 83 9.49 -4.60 -18.95
CA PRO A 83 9.01 -5.63 -19.86
C PRO A 83 7.98 -5.12 -20.89
N ASP A 84 7.96 -5.75 -22.07
CA ASP A 84 6.94 -5.49 -23.10
C ASP A 84 5.54 -5.99 -22.69
N SER A 85 4.51 -5.42 -23.32
CA SER A 85 3.12 -5.88 -23.28
C SER A 85 2.40 -5.88 -21.92
N ILE A 86 2.98 -5.26 -20.89
CA ILE A 86 2.38 -5.14 -19.56
C ILE A 86 1.35 -3.99 -19.47
N GLN A 87 0.42 -4.10 -18.51
CA GLN A 87 -0.46 -3.01 -18.09
C GLN A 87 0.13 -2.31 -16.86
N TYR A 88 0.39 -1.00 -16.95
CA TYR A 88 0.70 -0.17 -15.78
C TYR A 88 -0.48 -0.13 -14.80
N MET A 89 -0.22 -0.38 -13.52
CA MET A 89 -1.24 -0.43 -12.45
C MET A 89 -1.14 0.71 -11.42
N GLY A 90 -0.20 1.64 -11.59
CA GLY A 90 0.15 2.63 -10.57
C GLY A 90 1.41 2.23 -9.80
N GLU A 91 1.58 2.82 -8.62
CA GLU A 91 2.77 2.65 -7.78
C GLU A 91 2.74 1.40 -6.90
N ASP A 92 1.56 0.83 -6.63
CA ASP A 92 1.33 -0.34 -5.78
C ASP A 92 0.92 -1.59 -6.59
N ALA A 93 1.62 -1.83 -7.70
CA ALA A 93 1.20 -2.76 -8.75
C ALA A 93 1.09 -4.24 -8.31
N PHE A 94 1.91 -4.73 -7.37
CA PHE A 94 1.77 -6.08 -6.80
C PHE A 94 0.53 -6.16 -5.90
N TYR A 95 0.34 -5.21 -4.98
CA TYR A 95 -0.89 -5.13 -4.17
C TYR A 95 -2.15 -5.11 -5.05
N GLN A 96 -2.19 -4.21 -6.04
CA GLN A 96 -3.30 -4.10 -6.99
C GLN A 96 -3.49 -5.38 -7.82
N THR A 97 -2.42 -6.10 -8.17
CA THR A 97 -2.51 -7.39 -8.86
C THR A 97 -3.21 -8.45 -8.00
N LEU A 98 -2.87 -8.58 -6.72
CA LEU A 98 -3.50 -9.58 -5.83
C LEU A 98 -4.97 -9.25 -5.56
N VAL A 99 -5.29 -7.97 -5.30
CA VAL A 99 -6.67 -7.51 -5.13
C VAL A 99 -7.49 -7.75 -6.40
N ARG A 100 -6.92 -7.46 -7.59
CA ARG A 100 -7.59 -7.70 -8.88
C ARG A 100 -7.77 -9.19 -9.19
N ALA A 101 -6.79 -10.04 -8.85
CA ALA A 101 -6.91 -11.48 -9.06
C ALA A 101 -8.09 -12.05 -8.27
N TYR A 102 -8.22 -11.65 -7.00
CA TYR A 102 -9.32 -12.04 -6.11
C TYR A 102 -10.69 -11.47 -6.54
N ALA A 103 -10.73 -10.23 -7.05
CA ALA A 103 -11.97 -9.57 -7.46
C ALA A 103 -12.53 -10.04 -8.82
N TYR A 104 -11.67 -10.51 -9.73
CA TYR A 104 -12.05 -10.88 -11.11
C TYR A 104 -11.73 -12.34 -11.50
N HIS A 105 -11.60 -13.20 -10.48
CA HIS A 105 -11.30 -14.64 -10.56
C HIS A 105 -10.19 -14.98 -11.53
N ARG A 106 -9.10 -14.20 -11.50
CA ARG A 106 -7.92 -14.49 -12.32
C ARG A 106 -7.02 -15.47 -11.57
N PRO A 107 -6.45 -16.49 -12.24
CA PRO A 107 -5.30 -17.19 -11.71
C PRO A 107 -4.16 -16.21 -11.41
N LEU A 108 -3.32 -16.52 -10.42
CA LEU A 108 -2.23 -15.64 -9.99
C LEU A 108 -0.88 -16.35 -10.13
N VAL A 109 0.12 -15.66 -10.68
CA VAL A 109 1.50 -16.17 -10.79
C VAL A 109 2.41 -15.38 -9.86
N LEU A 110 3.18 -16.10 -9.03
CA LEU A 110 4.17 -15.53 -8.10
C LEU A 110 5.53 -16.19 -8.30
N SER A 111 6.60 -15.45 -8.03
CA SER A 111 7.99 -15.95 -8.12
C SER A 111 8.82 -15.56 -6.89
N PRO A 112 9.95 -16.25 -6.63
CA PRO A 112 10.83 -15.94 -5.49
C PRO A 112 11.35 -14.50 -5.54
N ASP A 113 11.65 -13.99 -6.74
CA ASP A 113 12.17 -12.62 -6.93
C ASP A 113 11.14 -11.54 -6.62
N MET A 114 9.85 -11.78 -6.89
CA MET A 114 8.78 -10.84 -6.53
C MET A 114 8.64 -10.72 -5.01
N ILE A 115 8.54 -11.86 -4.32
CA ILE A 115 8.43 -11.88 -2.85
C ILE A 115 9.71 -11.34 -2.19
N TRP A 116 10.89 -11.68 -2.72
CA TRP A 116 12.15 -11.15 -2.23
C TRP A 116 12.33 -9.65 -2.50
N LEU A 117 11.81 -9.11 -3.61
CA LEU A 117 11.88 -7.67 -3.90
C LEU A 117 11.07 -6.86 -2.90
N LEU A 118 9.81 -7.24 -2.63
CA LEU A 118 8.99 -6.60 -1.58
C LEU A 118 9.72 -6.59 -0.23
N ILE A 119 10.25 -7.76 0.16
CA ILE A 119 11.01 -7.93 1.41
C ILE A 119 12.26 -7.02 1.44
N SER A 120 12.96 -6.90 0.32
CA SER A 120 14.12 -6.01 0.17
C SER A 120 13.76 -4.54 0.19
N GLN A 121 12.61 -4.14 -0.38
CA GLN A 121 12.17 -2.75 -0.46
C GLN A 121 11.77 -2.21 0.91
N SER A 122 10.98 -2.93 1.70
CA SER A 122 10.68 -2.50 3.07
C SER A 122 11.91 -2.59 4.00
N PHE A 123 12.84 -3.52 3.75
CA PHE A 123 14.14 -3.50 4.43
C PHE A 123 14.95 -2.24 4.08
N GLY A 124 14.96 -1.83 2.81
CA GLY A 124 15.55 -0.57 2.37
C GLY A 124 14.91 0.66 3.01
N GLU A 125 13.57 0.71 3.06
CA GLU A 125 12.82 1.79 3.75
C GLU A 125 13.19 1.85 5.25
N PHE A 126 13.26 0.69 5.91
CA PHE A 126 13.68 0.59 7.31
C PHE A 126 15.12 1.08 7.52
N VAL A 127 16.08 0.63 6.71
CA VAL A 127 17.49 1.06 6.81
C VAL A 127 17.63 2.56 6.58
N TYR A 128 16.90 3.14 5.60
CA TYR A 128 16.90 4.57 5.34
C TYR A 128 16.32 5.37 6.51
N LYS A 129 15.16 4.96 7.05
CA LYS A 129 14.47 5.69 8.13
C LYS A 129 15.11 5.52 9.52
N ASN A 130 15.84 4.43 9.74
CA ASN A 130 16.55 4.15 10.99
C ASN A 130 18.07 4.42 10.83
N ALA A 131 18.50 5.22 9.84
CA ALA A 131 19.93 5.39 9.48
C ALA A 131 20.84 5.89 10.63
N GLU A 132 20.31 6.72 11.53
CA GLU A 132 21.03 7.16 12.73
C GLU A 132 20.82 6.23 13.94
N GLU A 133 19.65 5.59 14.12
CA GLU A 133 19.45 4.57 15.18
C GLU A 133 20.32 3.31 14.95
N LEU A 134 20.43 2.86 13.69
CA LEU A 134 21.26 1.72 13.29
C LEU A 134 22.77 2.01 13.40
N ARG A 135 23.17 3.25 13.69
CA ARG A 135 24.56 3.65 13.91
C ARG A 135 25.15 3.04 15.19
N SER A 136 24.30 2.71 16.19
CA SER A 136 24.71 1.90 17.35
C SER A 136 23.60 1.13 18.11
N GLN A 137 22.37 1.02 17.55
CA GLN A 137 21.19 0.34 18.15
C GLN A 137 20.53 1.14 19.32
N ILE A 138 19.45 0.59 19.93
CA ILE A 138 18.65 1.09 21.12
C ILE A 138 17.35 1.89 20.78
N VAL A 139 16.23 1.74 21.55
CA VAL A 139 14.85 2.26 21.25
C VAL A 139 13.94 2.39 22.52
N SER A 140 12.89 3.27 22.59
CA SER A 140 11.91 3.31 23.72
C SER A 140 10.56 4.10 23.56
N HIS A 141 9.43 3.49 24.02
CA HIS A 141 8.15 3.98 24.64
C HIS A 141 7.26 5.15 24.06
N GLU A 142 5.91 5.24 24.20
CA GLU A 142 4.77 4.26 24.31
C GLU A 142 3.36 4.98 24.22
N GLY A 143 2.25 4.33 23.76
CA GLY A 143 0.84 4.82 23.85
C GLY A 143 -0.26 3.97 23.13
N GLN A 144 -1.54 3.96 23.61
CA GLN A 144 -2.69 3.07 23.19
C GLN A 144 -4.08 3.66 23.63
N LYS A 145 -5.33 3.23 23.30
CA LYS A 145 -6.01 2.29 22.34
C LYS A 145 -7.59 2.43 22.43
N GLU A 146 -8.40 1.84 21.52
CA GLU A 146 -9.90 1.93 21.45
C GLU A 146 -10.63 0.57 21.04
N ILE A 147 -11.98 0.58 20.84
CA ILE A 147 -12.90 -0.33 20.05
C ILE A 147 -13.96 -1.24 20.77
N LYS A 148 -15.06 -1.62 20.05
CA LYS A 148 -16.30 -2.36 20.43
C LYS A 148 -16.49 -3.76 19.73
N ILE A 149 -17.69 -4.38 19.79
CA ILE A 149 -17.96 -5.84 19.53
C ILE A 149 -19.25 -6.09 18.68
N TYR A 150 -19.39 -7.28 18.05
CA TYR A 150 -20.51 -7.76 17.17
C TYR A 150 -21.18 -9.11 17.63
N SER A 151 -22.17 -9.63 16.87
CA SER A 151 -22.99 -10.85 17.15
C SER A 151 -22.92 -11.93 16.03
N LYS A 152 -23.63 -13.08 16.17
CA LYS A 152 -23.27 -14.37 15.52
C LYS A 152 -24.41 -15.19 14.88
N HIS A 153 -24.04 -15.96 13.84
CA HIS A 153 -24.67 -17.15 13.21
C HIS A 153 -25.72 -16.94 12.07
N ASP A 154 -25.74 -17.91 11.14
CA ASP A 154 -26.42 -17.92 9.83
C ASP A 154 -27.13 -19.28 9.55
N LEU A 155 -27.96 -19.36 8.50
CA LEU A 155 -28.87 -20.46 8.17
C LEU A 155 -28.90 -20.81 6.66
N LEU A 156 -29.38 -22.03 6.36
CA LEU A 156 -29.83 -22.61 5.07
C LEU A 156 -28.88 -23.59 4.34
N SER A 157 -29.10 -24.87 4.59
CA SER A 157 -28.98 -25.98 3.63
C SER A 157 -29.90 -27.11 4.14
N ASP A 158 -30.66 -27.85 3.34
CA ASP A 158 -30.70 -27.98 1.87
C ASP A 158 -32.15 -28.33 1.41
N LYS A 159 -32.36 -28.46 0.10
CA LYS A 159 -33.58 -28.85 -0.65
C LYS A 159 -34.77 -29.42 0.16
N ASP A 160 -35.68 -28.55 0.55
CA ASP A 160 -37.11 -28.63 0.18
C ASP A 160 -37.69 -27.20 0.31
N VAL A 161 -38.11 -26.60 -0.82
CA VAL A 161 -38.39 -25.15 -0.90
C VAL A 161 -39.88 -24.90 -1.06
N ASP A 162 -40.56 -24.70 0.07
CA ASP A 162 -41.83 -23.97 0.08
C ASP A 162 -41.56 -22.48 -0.20
N TRP A 163 -42.31 -21.90 -1.13
CA TRP A 163 -42.12 -20.53 -1.56
C TRP A 163 -43.01 -19.53 -0.83
N ASP A 164 -44.06 -19.97 -0.14
CA ASP A 164 -45.03 -19.05 0.45
C ASP A 164 -44.53 -18.45 1.78
N ASP A 165 -43.67 -19.15 2.52
CA ASP A 165 -42.97 -18.62 3.70
C ASP A 165 -42.05 -17.42 3.36
N ILE A 166 -41.32 -17.49 2.24
CA ILE A 166 -40.39 -16.44 1.82
C ILE A 166 -41.10 -15.09 1.60
N PHE A 167 -42.35 -15.08 1.11
CA PHE A 167 -43.12 -13.84 0.93
C PHE A 167 -43.74 -13.32 2.22
N ASN A 168 -44.07 -14.20 3.18
CA ASN A 168 -44.54 -13.79 4.50
C ASN A 168 -43.43 -13.10 5.33
N GLN A 169 -42.16 -13.53 5.18
CA GLN A 169 -41.03 -12.94 5.91
C GLN A 169 -40.68 -11.51 5.41
N PHE A 170 -40.85 -11.22 4.11
CA PHE A 170 -40.74 -9.85 3.60
C PHE A 170 -41.82 -8.92 4.17
N GLU A 171 -43.05 -9.41 4.31
CA GLU A 171 -44.18 -8.66 4.86
C GLU A 171 -43.93 -8.25 6.33
N GLN A 172 -43.36 -9.16 7.14
CA GLN A 172 -42.99 -8.89 8.52
C GLN A 172 -41.86 -7.84 8.65
N GLN A 173 -40.82 -7.90 7.81
CA GLN A 173 -39.71 -6.93 7.91
C GLN A 173 -40.04 -5.54 7.38
N LEU A 174 -40.95 -5.43 6.40
CA LEU A 174 -41.50 -4.12 5.99
C LEU A 174 -42.37 -3.53 7.09
N ALA A 175 -43.25 -4.33 7.72
CA ALA A 175 -44.09 -3.87 8.84
C ALA A 175 -43.26 -3.41 10.05
N ALA A 176 -42.13 -4.07 10.36
CA ALA A 176 -41.26 -3.71 11.47
C ALA A 176 -40.53 -2.36 11.32
N ASN A 177 -40.38 -1.85 10.08
CA ASN A 177 -39.58 -0.64 9.78
C ASN A 177 -40.41 0.56 9.30
N THR A 178 -41.74 0.45 9.30
CA THR A 178 -42.67 1.55 9.00
C THR A 178 -43.55 1.86 10.20
N LYS A 179 -43.90 3.15 10.41
CA LYS A 179 -44.84 3.51 11.49
C LYS A 179 -46.29 3.26 11.06
N GLY A 180 -46.99 2.40 11.81
CA GLY A 180 -48.37 2.01 11.54
C GLY A 180 -48.47 0.98 10.41
N ASP A 181 -49.70 0.55 10.11
CA ASP A 181 -49.98 -0.63 9.27
C ASP A 181 -49.65 -0.49 7.77
N ILE A 182 -48.92 0.55 7.34
CA ILE A 182 -48.73 0.87 5.91
C ILE A 182 -48.19 -0.30 5.07
N ALA A 183 -47.31 -1.14 5.63
CA ALA A 183 -46.82 -2.33 4.92
C ALA A 183 -47.93 -3.37 4.67
N LYS A 184 -48.81 -3.56 5.66
CA LYS A 184 -49.99 -4.44 5.58
C LYS A 184 -51.12 -3.82 4.75
N THR A 185 -51.25 -2.50 4.74
CA THR A 185 -52.26 -1.77 3.95
C THR A 185 -52.00 -1.82 2.45
N ILE A 186 -50.73 -1.93 2.04
CA ILE A 186 -50.34 -1.98 0.62
C ILE A 186 -50.07 -3.41 0.14
N THR A 187 -49.69 -4.34 1.02
CA THR A 187 -49.56 -5.76 0.67
C THR A 187 -50.93 -6.40 0.54
N ALA A 188 -51.20 -7.08 -0.58
CA ALA A 188 -52.49 -7.70 -0.85
C ALA A 188 -52.68 -9.00 -0.05
N ASP A 189 -53.82 -9.14 0.62
CA ASP A 189 -54.21 -10.31 1.41
C ASP A 189 -55.64 -10.82 1.14
N PHE A 190 -56.29 -10.31 0.10
CA PHE A 190 -57.67 -10.64 -0.27
C PHE A 190 -57.85 -12.12 -0.63
N THR A 191 -59.09 -12.61 -0.56
CA THR A 191 -59.48 -14.01 -0.86
C THR A 191 -59.21 -14.45 -2.31
N THR A 192 -58.87 -13.53 -3.22
CA THR A 192 -58.47 -13.78 -4.61
C THR A 192 -56.99 -13.54 -4.87
N THR A 193 -56.20 -13.20 -3.85
CA THR A 193 -54.76 -12.87 -4.01
C THR A 193 -53.93 -14.14 -4.13
N GLY A 194 -53.42 -14.40 -5.34
CA GLY A 194 -52.39 -15.40 -5.57
C GLY A 194 -50.99 -14.88 -5.27
N ARG A 195 -50.01 -15.75 -5.44
CA ARG A 195 -48.58 -15.45 -5.25
C ARG A 195 -48.11 -14.28 -6.12
N THR A 196 -48.57 -14.19 -7.37
CA THR A 196 -48.23 -13.11 -8.31
C THR A 196 -48.73 -11.75 -7.80
N GLU A 197 -49.97 -11.70 -7.32
CA GLU A 197 -50.64 -10.48 -6.86
C GLU A 197 -50.01 -9.98 -5.55
N ARG A 198 -49.67 -10.90 -4.62
CA ARG A 198 -48.92 -10.55 -3.41
C ARG A 198 -47.54 -9.97 -3.75
N ILE A 199 -46.78 -10.60 -4.64
CA ILE A 199 -45.47 -10.08 -5.09
C ILE A 199 -45.61 -8.70 -5.75
N ALA A 200 -46.58 -8.49 -6.64
CA ALA A 200 -46.81 -7.21 -7.30
C ALA A 200 -47.16 -6.10 -6.29
N SER A 201 -47.92 -6.43 -5.24
CA SER A 201 -48.26 -5.49 -4.16
C SER A 201 -47.03 -5.12 -3.30
N GLN A 202 -46.17 -6.08 -2.97
CA GLN A 202 -44.92 -5.85 -2.24
C GLN A 202 -43.92 -5.00 -3.06
N ILE A 203 -43.80 -5.24 -4.37
CA ILE A 203 -43.01 -4.38 -5.28
C ILE A 203 -43.60 -2.96 -5.36
N THR A 204 -44.93 -2.83 -5.33
CA THR A 204 -45.62 -1.52 -5.32
C THR A 204 -45.33 -0.74 -4.04
N LEU A 205 -45.31 -1.42 -2.89
CA LEU A 205 -44.89 -0.86 -1.59
C LEU A 205 -43.42 -0.41 -1.60
N MET A 206 -42.50 -1.22 -2.12
CA MET A 206 -41.10 -0.82 -2.31
C MET A 206 -40.98 0.43 -3.20
N ASN A 207 -41.73 0.47 -4.31
CA ASN A 207 -41.77 1.62 -5.21
C ASN A 207 -42.33 2.90 -4.55
N ALA A 208 -43.28 2.78 -3.61
CA ALA A 208 -43.79 3.91 -2.83
C ALA A 208 -42.75 4.45 -1.83
N LEU A 209 -41.92 3.58 -1.26
CA LEU A 209 -40.92 3.93 -0.23
C LEU A 209 -39.52 4.27 -0.79
N LYS A 210 -39.30 4.20 -2.11
CA LYS A 210 -37.99 4.38 -2.77
C LYS A 210 -37.32 5.75 -2.64
N GLN A 211 -38.01 6.75 -2.10
CA GLN A 211 -37.39 8.05 -1.75
C GLN A 211 -36.75 8.04 -0.35
N TYR A 212 -37.05 7.02 0.47
CA TYR A 212 -36.52 6.82 1.82
C TYR A 212 -35.51 5.66 1.90
N PHE A 213 -35.57 4.71 0.96
CA PHE A 213 -34.68 3.55 0.90
C PHE A 213 -34.08 3.33 -0.50
N LYS A 214 -32.75 3.13 -0.55
CA LYS A 214 -31.95 2.87 -1.76
C LYS A 214 -31.86 1.36 -1.99
N TYR A 215 -32.65 0.81 -2.90
CA TYR A 215 -32.63 -0.62 -3.23
C TYR A 215 -31.52 -0.93 -4.24
N VAL A 216 -30.54 -1.76 -3.86
CA VAL A 216 -29.46 -2.23 -4.73
C VAL A 216 -29.31 -3.73 -4.56
N VAL A 217 -29.27 -4.47 -5.68
CA VAL A 217 -28.94 -5.89 -5.70
C VAL A 217 -27.68 -6.04 -6.55
N ALA A 218 -26.62 -6.57 -5.95
CA ALA A 218 -25.36 -6.88 -6.61
C ALA A 218 -24.99 -8.32 -6.28
N TYR A 219 -24.50 -9.05 -7.29
CA TYR A 219 -24.04 -10.43 -7.18
C TYR A 219 -22.55 -10.44 -7.51
N MET A 220 -21.72 -10.71 -6.50
CA MET A 220 -20.28 -10.90 -6.66
C MET A 220 -19.85 -12.09 -5.81
N ILE A 221 -19.31 -13.11 -6.47
CA ILE A 221 -18.42 -14.08 -5.83
C ILE A 221 -17.01 -13.45 -5.89
N CYS A 222 -16.15 -13.70 -4.91
CA CYS A 222 -14.73 -13.30 -4.93
C CYS A 222 -13.85 -14.52 -4.60
N GLY A 223 -12.65 -14.58 -5.18
CA GLY A 223 -11.74 -15.71 -5.02
C GLY A 223 -10.65 -15.76 -6.09
N ILE A 224 -9.64 -16.61 -5.89
CA ILE A 224 -8.56 -16.88 -6.85
C ILE A 224 -8.66 -18.36 -7.24
N PRO A 225 -9.00 -18.71 -8.50
CA PRO A 225 -9.20 -20.11 -8.89
C PRO A 225 -7.96 -20.99 -8.72
N SER A 226 -6.77 -20.47 -9.06
CA SER A 226 -5.51 -21.18 -8.90
C SER A 226 -4.31 -20.24 -8.75
N ILE A 227 -3.26 -20.74 -8.11
CA ILE A 227 -1.97 -20.05 -7.99
C ILE A 227 -0.88 -20.89 -8.65
N THR A 228 0.00 -20.21 -9.40
CA THR A 228 1.26 -20.78 -9.89
C THR A 228 2.43 -20.17 -9.13
N LEU A 229 3.20 -20.99 -8.42
CA LEU A 229 4.49 -20.60 -7.89
C LEU A 229 5.58 -21.00 -8.89
N GLN A 230 6.33 -20.03 -9.38
CA GLN A 230 7.55 -20.23 -10.16
C GLN A 230 8.76 -20.47 -9.23
N GLY A 231 9.90 -20.89 -9.80
CA GLY A 231 11.12 -21.18 -9.06
C GLY A 231 11.13 -22.58 -8.44
N THR A 232 12.32 -23.05 -8.04
CA THR A 232 12.49 -24.36 -7.39
C THR A 232 12.17 -24.27 -5.89
N VAL A 233 11.94 -25.42 -5.24
CA VAL A 233 11.84 -25.50 -3.77
C VAL A 233 13.05 -24.84 -3.09
N ALA A 234 14.24 -25.07 -3.63
CA ALA A 234 15.48 -24.49 -3.12
C ALA A 234 15.55 -22.96 -3.27
N ASP A 235 14.79 -22.35 -4.19
CA ASP A 235 14.71 -20.89 -4.31
C ASP A 235 13.77 -20.30 -3.26
N TRP A 236 12.63 -20.93 -3.00
CA TRP A 236 11.75 -20.56 -1.88
C TRP A 236 12.44 -20.74 -0.53
N GLU A 237 13.25 -21.79 -0.35
CA GLU A 237 14.12 -21.94 0.82
C GLU A 237 15.16 -20.79 0.94
N LYS A 238 15.75 -20.34 -0.18
CA LYS A 238 16.66 -19.19 -0.17
C LYS A 238 15.93 -17.91 0.25
N VAL A 239 14.69 -17.70 -0.18
CA VAL A 239 13.88 -16.54 0.26
C VAL A 239 13.64 -16.60 1.76
N LEU A 240 13.15 -17.72 2.31
CA LEU A 240 12.96 -17.92 3.75
C LEU A 240 14.25 -17.65 4.54
N LYS A 241 15.35 -18.31 4.15
CA LYS A 241 16.67 -18.17 4.82
C LYS A 241 17.21 -16.74 4.75
N LYS A 242 17.05 -16.05 3.61
CA LYS A 242 17.48 -14.64 3.48
C LYS A 242 16.63 -13.72 4.36
N THR A 243 15.31 -13.92 4.43
CA THR A 243 14.40 -13.17 5.31
C THR A 243 14.79 -13.33 6.78
N GLN A 244 15.08 -14.57 7.22
CA GLN A 244 15.60 -14.84 8.57
C GLN A 244 16.88 -14.04 8.87
N THR A 245 17.80 -13.90 7.91
CA THR A 245 19.00 -13.06 8.12
C THR A 245 18.74 -11.56 8.26
N LEU A 246 17.51 -11.07 8.10
CA LEU A 246 17.15 -9.67 8.36
C LEU A 246 16.91 -9.38 9.86
N GLU A 247 16.64 -10.41 10.68
CA GLU A 247 16.44 -10.26 12.13
C GLU A 247 17.62 -9.52 12.79
N LYS A 248 18.85 -9.88 12.41
CA LYS A 248 20.11 -9.31 12.93
C LYS A 248 20.28 -7.79 12.68
N TYR A 249 19.44 -7.20 11.83
CA TYR A 249 19.39 -5.75 11.58
C TYR A 249 18.24 -5.07 12.35
N GLY A 250 17.54 -5.77 13.25
CA GLY A 250 16.42 -5.24 14.03
C GLY A 250 15.03 -5.54 13.45
N MET A 251 14.93 -6.31 12.37
CA MET A 251 13.65 -6.65 11.71
C MET A 251 12.92 -7.87 12.30
N GLY A 252 13.35 -8.38 13.46
CA GLY A 252 12.76 -9.57 14.11
C GLY A 252 11.23 -9.51 14.28
N TRP A 253 10.70 -8.31 14.57
CA TRP A 253 9.26 -8.04 14.69
C TRP A 253 8.46 -8.32 13.41
N TRP A 254 9.11 -8.23 12.24
CA TRP A 254 8.51 -8.46 10.93
C TRP A 254 8.87 -9.83 10.38
N THR A 255 10.12 -10.29 10.52
CA THR A 255 10.54 -11.62 10.04
C THR A 255 9.72 -12.72 10.71
N THR A 256 9.46 -12.62 12.01
CA THR A 256 8.55 -13.52 12.75
C THR A 256 7.13 -13.58 12.16
N GLN A 257 6.66 -12.53 11.48
CA GLN A 257 5.36 -12.51 10.79
C GLN A 257 5.42 -13.09 9.37
N LEU A 258 6.60 -13.05 8.73
CA LEU A 258 6.84 -13.56 7.38
C LEU A 258 7.27 -15.02 7.34
N GLU A 259 7.97 -15.52 8.35
CA GLU A 259 8.50 -16.89 8.33
C GLU A 259 7.41 -17.96 8.17
N PRO A 260 6.27 -17.93 8.91
CA PRO A 260 5.17 -18.87 8.69
C PRO A 260 4.54 -18.76 7.28
N ILE A 261 4.58 -17.58 6.65
CA ILE A 261 4.11 -17.38 5.28
C ILE A 261 5.08 -18.06 4.31
N LEU A 262 6.37 -17.76 4.43
CA LEU A 262 7.42 -18.26 3.55
C LEU A 262 7.62 -19.78 3.69
N GLU A 263 7.38 -20.35 4.87
CA GLU A 263 7.27 -21.81 5.03
C GLU A 263 6.14 -22.41 4.18
N GLU A 264 4.96 -21.79 4.09
CA GLU A 264 3.87 -22.26 3.25
C GLU A 264 4.16 -22.10 1.74
N PHE A 265 4.97 -21.10 1.34
CA PHE A 265 5.55 -21.06 -0.01
C PHE A 265 6.50 -22.25 -0.27
N VAL A 266 7.37 -22.61 0.69
CA VAL A 266 8.27 -23.78 0.57
C VAL A 266 7.47 -25.09 0.51
N LYS A 267 6.47 -25.28 1.39
CA LYS A 267 5.57 -26.45 1.39
C LYS A 267 4.80 -26.55 0.07
N ALA A 268 4.24 -25.45 -0.41
CA ALA A 268 3.56 -25.39 -1.71
C ALA A 268 4.47 -25.76 -2.87
N ALA A 269 5.67 -25.18 -2.97
CA ALA A 269 6.67 -25.53 -3.98
C ALA A 269 7.07 -27.01 -3.93
N ALA A 270 7.20 -27.59 -2.73
CA ALA A 270 7.48 -29.00 -2.54
C ALA A 270 6.35 -29.91 -3.05
N GLY A 271 5.10 -29.44 -3.08
CA GLY A 271 3.91 -30.18 -3.50
C GLY A 271 2.80 -30.28 -2.45
N HIS A 272 2.94 -29.58 -1.33
CA HIS A 272 2.01 -29.56 -0.19
C HIS A 272 1.44 -28.16 0.11
N PRO A 273 0.71 -27.54 -0.83
CA PRO A 273 0.04 -26.25 -0.63
C PRO A 273 -1.16 -26.39 0.34
N ASN A 274 -1.10 -25.79 1.52
CA ASN A 274 -2.19 -25.82 2.51
C ASN A 274 -3.45 -25.07 2.02
N SER A 275 -4.57 -25.77 1.86
CA SER A 275 -5.78 -25.19 1.25
C SER A 275 -6.41 -24.06 2.06
N LYS A 276 -6.31 -24.06 3.40
CA LYS A 276 -6.81 -22.91 4.18
C LYS A 276 -5.92 -21.69 3.95
N PHE A 277 -4.61 -21.86 4.12
CA PHE A 277 -3.65 -20.76 3.96
C PHE A 277 -3.77 -20.09 2.59
N TRP A 278 -3.82 -20.83 1.49
CA TRP A 278 -3.91 -20.21 0.17
C TRP A 278 -5.27 -19.56 -0.12
N LYS A 279 -6.37 -20.00 0.51
CA LYS A 279 -7.67 -19.30 0.46
C LYS A 279 -7.65 -17.99 1.27
N ASP A 280 -6.94 -17.96 2.40
CA ASP A 280 -6.78 -16.81 3.29
C ASP A 280 -5.88 -15.68 2.72
N ILE A 281 -5.43 -15.78 1.45
CA ILE A 281 -4.43 -14.87 0.86
C ILE A 281 -4.87 -13.40 0.86
N VAL A 282 -6.09 -13.10 0.42
CA VAL A 282 -6.64 -11.72 0.37
C VAL A 282 -7.71 -11.47 1.44
N MET A 283 -8.42 -12.50 1.90
CA MET A 283 -9.48 -12.38 2.91
C MET A 283 -9.57 -13.66 3.77
N GLN A 284 -9.54 -13.53 5.10
CA GLN A 284 -9.55 -14.65 6.06
C GLN A 284 -10.95 -15.15 6.38
N ASP A 285 -11.90 -14.23 6.59
CA ASP A 285 -13.32 -14.55 6.72
C ASP A 285 -14.00 -14.30 5.37
N ARG A 286 -14.43 -15.39 4.75
CA ARG A 286 -15.15 -15.39 3.47
C ARG A 286 -16.60 -15.75 3.79
N PRO A 287 -17.52 -14.78 3.94
CA PRO A 287 -18.92 -15.11 4.11
C PRO A 287 -19.41 -15.82 2.85
N ASP A 288 -19.75 -17.10 2.96
CA ASP A 288 -20.19 -17.99 1.85
C ASP A 288 -21.40 -17.45 1.06
N ARG A 289 -22.01 -16.35 1.52
CA ARG A 289 -23.02 -15.57 0.82
C ARG A 289 -22.81 -14.07 0.99
N LEU A 290 -22.10 -13.44 0.05
CA LEU A 290 -22.20 -11.99 -0.19
C LEU A 290 -23.56 -11.62 -0.82
N ARG A 291 -24.64 -11.75 -0.03
CA ARG A 291 -25.95 -11.18 -0.38
C ARG A 291 -25.95 -9.67 -0.15
N GLY A 292 -25.81 -8.90 -1.23
CA GLY A 292 -26.14 -7.48 -1.22
C GLY A 292 -25.14 -6.57 -0.50
N GLY A 293 -23.89 -6.57 -0.98
CA GLY A 293 -22.87 -5.60 -0.58
C GLY A 293 -21.92 -5.34 -1.75
N GLY A 294 -22.21 -4.31 -2.54
CA GLY A 294 -21.25 -3.86 -3.55
C GLY A 294 -20.01 -3.28 -2.88
N CYS A 295 -18.87 -3.30 -3.58
CA CYS A 295 -17.69 -2.51 -3.22
C CYS A 295 -18.04 -1.03 -3.39
N SER A 296 -18.73 -0.46 -2.40
CA SER A 296 -19.26 0.89 -2.46
C SER A 296 -18.12 1.89 -2.33
N THR A 297 -18.09 2.90 -3.20
CA THR A 297 -17.22 4.07 -3.04
C THR A 297 -17.56 4.85 -1.76
N GLU A 298 -18.78 4.69 -1.24
CA GLU A 298 -19.27 5.28 0.02
C GLU A 298 -18.85 4.45 1.25
N GLN A 299 -18.65 3.13 1.09
CA GLN A 299 -18.25 2.17 2.15
C GLN A 299 -17.46 1.00 1.53
N PRO A 300 -16.12 1.11 1.41
CA PRO A 300 -15.32 0.07 0.77
C PRO A 300 -15.15 -1.16 1.66
N THR A 301 -15.27 -2.35 1.06
CA THR A 301 -14.94 -3.62 1.70
C THR A 301 -13.50 -3.60 2.22
N ASN A 302 -13.33 -3.99 3.49
CA ASN A 302 -12.02 -4.20 4.10
C ASN A 302 -11.51 -5.61 3.77
N ILE A 303 -10.24 -5.71 3.41
CA ILE A 303 -9.50 -6.97 3.24
C ILE A 303 -8.55 -7.18 4.43
N ASP A 304 -8.31 -8.43 4.80
CA ASP A 304 -7.57 -8.83 6.01
C ASP A 304 -6.66 -10.06 5.80
N GLY A 305 -6.53 -10.55 4.56
CA GLY A 305 -5.73 -11.73 4.21
C GLY A 305 -4.24 -11.58 4.49
N TRP A 306 -3.54 -12.72 4.58
CA TRP A 306 -2.14 -12.73 5.05
C TRP A 306 -1.17 -11.93 4.16
N PHE A 307 -1.51 -11.67 2.89
CA PHE A 307 -0.65 -10.90 1.99
C PHE A 307 -0.35 -9.48 2.50
N LEU A 308 -1.23 -8.90 3.33
CA LEU A 308 -1.00 -7.59 3.95
C LEU A 308 0.26 -7.55 4.83
N LYS A 309 0.71 -8.70 5.34
CA LYS A 309 1.96 -8.82 6.11
C LYS A 309 3.22 -8.56 5.29
N LEU A 310 3.14 -8.62 3.95
CA LEU A 310 4.22 -8.22 3.03
C LEU A 310 4.42 -6.69 2.99
N PHE A 311 3.48 -5.90 3.53
CA PHE A 311 3.46 -4.43 3.43
C PHE A 311 3.57 -3.75 4.82
N PRO A 312 4.72 -3.87 5.51
CA PRO A 312 4.88 -3.33 6.85
C PRO A 312 4.84 -1.80 6.91
N ASP A 313 4.38 -1.28 8.05
CA ASP A 313 4.63 0.09 8.45
C ASP A 313 5.94 0.14 9.27
N VAL A 314 7.06 0.32 8.58
CA VAL A 314 8.41 0.29 9.17
C VAL A 314 8.68 1.40 10.20
N GLU A 315 7.90 2.48 10.18
CA GLU A 315 7.97 3.56 11.18
C GLU A 315 7.32 3.12 12.49
N LYS A 316 6.11 2.55 12.38
CA LYS A 316 5.33 2.07 13.54
C LYS A 316 5.80 0.69 14.03
N LYS A 317 6.65 0.02 13.25
CA LYS A 317 7.15 -1.34 13.47
C LYS A 317 5.97 -2.34 13.62
N THR A 318 4.99 -2.20 12.71
CA THR A 318 3.76 -3.03 12.63
C THR A 318 3.47 -3.52 11.21
N VAL A 319 2.54 -4.48 11.09
CA VAL A 319 1.94 -4.89 9.81
C VAL A 319 0.45 -4.51 9.78
N PRO A 320 -0.13 -4.14 8.62
CA PRO A 320 -1.56 -3.90 8.50
C PRO A 320 -2.36 -5.17 8.81
N LEU A 321 -3.28 -5.07 9.79
CA LEU A 321 -4.24 -6.15 10.08
C LEU A 321 -5.42 -6.14 9.10
N THR A 322 -5.77 -4.97 8.59
CA THR A 322 -6.80 -4.79 7.56
C THR A 322 -6.59 -3.47 6.81
N VAL A 323 -7.03 -3.40 5.56
CA VAL A 323 -7.08 -2.19 4.74
C VAL A 323 -8.35 -2.18 3.87
N PRO A 324 -8.90 -1.02 3.47
CA PRO A 324 -9.89 -0.95 2.41
C PRO A 324 -9.32 -1.51 1.09
N HIS A 325 -10.08 -2.32 0.36
CA HIS A 325 -9.63 -2.90 -0.92
C HIS A 325 -9.19 -1.84 -1.95
N ASN A 326 -9.81 -0.66 -1.93
CA ASN A 326 -9.53 0.48 -2.82
C ASN A 326 -8.44 1.43 -2.29
N LYS A 327 -7.75 1.07 -1.20
CA LYS A 327 -6.64 1.85 -0.65
C LYS A 327 -5.42 1.73 -1.57
N THR A 328 -4.89 2.86 -2.03
CA THR A 328 -3.53 2.93 -2.59
C THR A 328 -2.50 2.69 -1.47
N MET A 329 -1.61 1.72 -1.67
CA MET A 329 -0.56 1.39 -0.70
C MET A 329 0.66 2.32 -0.87
N LYS A 330 1.72 2.12 -0.07
CA LYS A 330 3.00 2.81 -0.31
C LYS A 330 3.55 2.39 -1.68
N SER A 331 4.26 3.29 -2.34
CA SER A 331 4.94 3.01 -3.61
C SER A 331 5.87 1.80 -3.50
N GLU A 332 5.64 0.82 -4.36
CA GLU A 332 6.48 -0.36 -4.57
C GLU A 332 7.63 -0.07 -5.55
N GLN A 333 7.98 1.20 -5.72
CA GLN A 333 9.04 1.70 -6.61
C GLN A 333 10.02 2.57 -5.80
N VAL A 334 11.31 2.26 -5.87
CA VAL A 334 12.38 2.99 -5.19
C VAL A 334 13.14 3.86 -6.18
N ARG A 335 13.59 5.04 -5.72
CA ARG A 335 14.37 6.03 -6.49
C ARG A 335 15.74 6.20 -5.85
N VAL A 336 16.80 6.23 -6.65
CA VAL A 336 18.19 6.42 -6.22
C VAL A 336 18.87 7.48 -7.11
N PRO A 337 19.11 8.70 -6.61
CA PRO A 337 19.89 9.69 -7.35
C PRO A 337 21.39 9.31 -7.33
N PHE A 338 22.08 9.61 -8.42
CA PHE A 338 23.53 9.46 -8.55
C PHE A 338 24.11 10.56 -9.45
N LYS A 339 25.45 10.67 -9.51
CA LYS A 339 26.13 11.56 -10.45
C LYS A 339 26.93 10.73 -11.46
N TYR A 340 26.76 11.03 -12.74
CA TYR A 340 27.61 10.52 -13.80
C TYR A 340 28.63 11.59 -14.18
N VAL A 341 29.92 11.24 -14.12
CA VAL A 341 31.04 12.17 -14.32
C VAL A 341 31.85 11.72 -15.53
N ILE A 342 32.17 12.66 -16.41
CA ILE A 342 33.09 12.46 -17.53
C ILE A 342 34.40 13.18 -17.19
N GLU A 343 35.48 12.42 -17.11
CA GLU A 343 36.83 12.91 -16.80
C GLU A 343 37.74 12.80 -18.04
N ASN A 344 38.81 13.59 -18.08
CA ASN A 344 39.89 13.40 -19.05
C ASN A 344 40.92 12.37 -18.57
N ARG A 345 41.93 12.07 -19.40
CA ARG A 345 42.99 11.07 -19.08
C ARG A 345 43.92 11.46 -17.93
N ILE A 346 43.74 12.63 -17.32
CA ILE A 346 44.53 13.18 -16.22
C ILE A 346 43.67 13.30 -14.94
N GLY A 347 42.38 12.94 -15.01
CA GLY A 347 41.43 12.99 -13.88
C GLY A 347 40.74 14.34 -13.70
N GLU A 348 40.83 15.25 -14.68
CA GLU A 348 40.08 16.51 -14.63
C GLU A 348 38.63 16.28 -15.08
N VAL A 349 37.67 16.69 -14.24
CA VAL A 349 36.24 16.60 -14.54
C VAL A 349 35.88 17.54 -15.69
N LEU A 350 35.46 16.96 -16.81
CA LEU A 350 35.00 17.69 -18.00
C LEU A 350 33.51 18.03 -17.92
N LYS A 351 32.68 17.09 -17.41
CA LYS A 351 31.23 17.25 -17.23
C LYS A 351 30.72 16.38 -16.08
N THR A 352 29.69 16.87 -15.41
CA THR A 352 28.91 16.11 -14.42
C THR A 352 27.44 16.17 -14.82
N TYR A 353 26.73 15.08 -14.61
CA TYR A 353 25.30 14.93 -14.86
C TYR A 353 24.64 14.43 -13.57
N ASP A 354 23.63 15.15 -13.06
CA ASP A 354 22.71 14.59 -12.06
C ASP A 354 21.81 13.55 -12.76
N MET A 355 21.71 12.37 -12.18
CA MET A 355 21.12 11.17 -12.77
C MET A 355 20.28 10.43 -11.73
N GLU A 356 19.37 9.56 -12.18
CA GLU A 356 18.47 8.82 -11.31
C GLU A 356 18.22 7.39 -11.83
N MET A 357 18.21 6.44 -10.89
CA MET A 357 17.75 5.06 -11.10
C MET A 357 16.42 4.86 -10.39
N ILE A 358 15.46 4.23 -11.07
CA ILE A 358 14.12 3.92 -10.57
C ILE A 358 13.90 2.42 -10.76
N ALA A 359 13.48 1.68 -9.73
CA ALA A 359 13.24 0.24 -9.82
C ALA A 359 12.13 -0.24 -8.88
N GLY A 360 11.34 -1.23 -9.30
CA GLY A 360 10.26 -1.77 -8.49
C GLY A 360 9.26 -2.58 -9.28
N PHE A 361 8.03 -2.67 -8.76
CA PHE A 361 6.90 -3.21 -9.51
C PHE A 361 6.31 -2.14 -10.43
N VAL A 362 6.18 -2.49 -11.71
CA VAL A 362 5.88 -1.54 -12.80
C VAL A 362 4.58 -1.86 -13.55
N GLY A 363 3.86 -2.91 -13.12
CA GLY A 363 2.59 -3.31 -13.73
C GLY A 363 2.31 -4.79 -13.60
N VAL A 364 1.37 -5.26 -14.42
CA VAL A 364 0.92 -6.66 -14.49
C VAL A 364 0.93 -7.15 -15.95
N GLU A 365 1.24 -8.43 -16.13
CA GLU A 365 1.00 -9.18 -17.37
C GLU A 365 -0.23 -10.07 -17.16
N GLU A 366 -1.14 -10.10 -18.13
CA GLU A 366 -2.28 -11.04 -18.16
C GLU A 366 -2.02 -12.04 -19.29
N ASP A 367 -1.82 -13.31 -18.95
CA ASP A 367 -1.58 -14.36 -19.95
C ASP A 367 -2.79 -14.57 -20.86
N SER A 368 -2.57 -14.63 -22.18
CA SER A 368 -3.65 -14.57 -23.16
C SER A 368 -4.47 -15.86 -23.30
N GLN A 369 -4.06 -16.97 -22.69
CA GLN A 369 -4.73 -18.28 -22.78
C GLN A 369 -5.35 -18.70 -21.44
N THR A 370 -4.67 -18.39 -20.33
CA THR A 370 -5.05 -18.77 -18.97
C THR A 370 -5.65 -17.63 -18.16
N TYR A 371 -5.59 -16.39 -18.67
CA TYR A 371 -5.96 -15.15 -17.98
C TYR A 371 -5.19 -14.94 -16.65
N ALA A 372 -4.04 -15.61 -16.49
CA ALA A 372 -3.26 -15.55 -15.26
C ALA A 372 -2.57 -14.19 -15.13
N LEU A 373 -2.79 -13.52 -13.99
CA LEU A 373 -2.13 -12.26 -13.67
C LEU A 373 -0.76 -12.52 -13.05
N THR A 374 0.26 -11.85 -13.58
CA THR A 374 1.65 -11.93 -13.14
C THR A 374 2.15 -10.52 -12.82
N PRO A 375 2.47 -10.16 -11.56
CA PRO A 375 3.13 -8.90 -11.23
C PRO A 375 4.47 -8.80 -11.96
N LYS A 376 4.85 -7.61 -12.46
CA LYS A 376 6.08 -7.43 -13.25
C LYS A 376 7.00 -6.40 -12.60
N ILE A 377 8.26 -6.83 -12.46
CA ILE A 377 9.38 -6.02 -11.97
C ILE A 377 10.00 -5.29 -13.17
N GLY A 378 10.45 -4.06 -12.97
CA GLY A 378 11.17 -3.30 -14.00
C GLY A 378 11.99 -2.17 -13.42
N TRP A 379 12.80 -1.54 -14.27
CA TRP A 379 13.65 -0.41 -13.90
C TRP A 379 13.81 0.60 -15.04
N VAL A 380 14.15 1.84 -14.68
CA VAL A 380 14.42 2.98 -15.58
C VAL A 380 15.64 3.74 -15.07
N VAL A 381 16.49 4.21 -15.97
CA VAL A 381 17.56 5.17 -15.68
C VAL A 381 17.29 6.44 -16.47
N ARG A 382 17.28 7.60 -15.80
CA ARG A 382 17.09 8.93 -16.41
C ARG A 382 18.17 9.92 -15.99
N ARG A 383 18.30 11.02 -16.74
CA ARG A 383 18.96 12.23 -16.25
C ARG A 383 17.98 13.05 -15.41
N GLY A 384 18.44 13.58 -14.28
CA GLY A 384 17.68 14.56 -13.49
C GLY A 384 17.60 15.91 -14.19
N ASN A 385 16.73 16.81 -13.72
CA ASN A 385 16.74 18.20 -14.17
C ASN A 385 17.43 19.03 -13.07
N GLU A 386 18.58 19.59 -13.44
CA GLU A 386 19.44 20.39 -12.56
C GLU A 386 18.70 21.52 -11.83
N GLU A 387 17.64 22.09 -12.44
CA GLU A 387 16.86 23.16 -11.82
C GLU A 387 15.73 22.66 -10.89
N GLU A 388 14.94 21.66 -11.29
CA GLU A 388 13.86 21.12 -10.44
C GLU A 388 14.41 20.37 -9.22
N ASP A 389 15.46 19.55 -9.42
CA ASP A 389 16.12 18.86 -8.31
C ASP A 389 16.82 19.86 -7.38
N ALA A 390 17.30 21.02 -7.88
CA ALA A 390 17.79 22.10 -7.02
C ALA A 390 16.65 22.77 -6.21
N ILE A 391 15.50 23.06 -6.83
CA ILE A 391 14.32 23.59 -6.11
C ILE A 391 13.88 22.63 -5.01
N ALA A 392 13.75 21.33 -5.29
CA ALA A 392 13.36 20.32 -4.31
C ALA A 392 14.35 20.22 -3.13
N ARG A 393 15.66 20.20 -3.42
CA ARG A 393 16.72 20.22 -2.40
C ARG A 393 16.66 21.47 -1.53
N ILE A 394 16.49 22.65 -2.12
CA ILE A 394 16.42 23.92 -1.38
C ILE A 394 15.12 24.01 -0.57
N ILE A 395 13.98 23.51 -1.06
CA ILE A 395 12.72 23.43 -0.29
C ILE A 395 12.88 22.53 0.93
N GLY A 396 13.61 21.41 0.83
CA GLY A 396 13.97 20.59 2.00
C GLY A 396 14.80 21.38 3.01
N MET A 397 15.95 21.93 2.57
CA MET A 397 16.86 22.69 3.43
C MET A 397 16.19 23.89 4.10
N THR A 398 15.29 24.60 3.40
CA THR A 398 14.56 25.77 3.91
C THR A 398 13.31 25.44 4.73
N ASN A 399 13.06 24.15 4.99
CA ASN A 399 12.10 23.70 5.99
C ASN A 399 12.76 23.14 7.26
N GLU A 400 14.09 23.00 7.26
CA GLU A 400 14.89 22.53 8.40
C GLU A 400 15.66 23.67 9.08
N SER A 401 15.55 23.79 10.40
CA SER A 401 16.07 24.94 11.17
C SER A 401 17.60 25.02 11.32
N HIS A 402 18.36 24.16 10.63
CA HIS A 402 19.81 23.99 10.83
C HIS A 402 20.66 24.20 9.57
N TYR A 403 20.07 24.26 8.38
CA TYR A 403 20.81 24.50 7.15
C TYR A 403 20.98 25.99 6.89
N ILE A 404 22.23 26.40 6.69
CA ILE A 404 22.62 27.77 6.32
C ILE A 404 23.18 27.70 4.90
N LEU A 405 22.60 28.48 3.98
CA LEU A 405 23.05 28.58 2.59
C LEU A 405 24.16 29.65 2.50
N PRO A 406 25.36 29.34 1.97
CA PRO A 406 26.33 30.37 1.65
C PRO A 406 25.83 31.23 0.48
N ALA A 407 26.07 32.54 0.53
CA ALA A 407 25.64 33.50 -0.47
C ALA A 407 26.71 34.59 -0.67
N GLU A 408 27.38 34.57 -1.82
CA GLU A 408 28.02 35.79 -2.36
C GLU A 408 26.94 36.71 -2.95
N GLU A 409 26.01 36.12 -3.72
CA GLU A 409 24.75 36.69 -4.16
C GLU A 409 23.59 35.76 -3.78
N VAL A 410 22.37 36.30 -3.65
CA VAL A 410 21.17 35.48 -3.39
C VAL A 410 20.78 34.72 -4.65
N MET A 411 20.90 33.38 -4.62
CA MET A 411 20.59 32.48 -5.73
C MET A 411 19.20 32.78 -6.34
N PRO A 412 19.09 33.20 -7.62
CA PRO A 412 17.81 33.60 -8.23
C PRO A 412 16.72 32.51 -8.22
N ILE A 413 17.12 31.24 -8.14
CA ILE A 413 16.22 30.08 -8.02
C ILE A 413 15.29 30.16 -6.79
N LEU A 414 15.70 30.86 -5.73
CA LEU A 414 14.90 31.11 -4.53
C LEU A 414 13.61 31.88 -4.85
N GLN A 415 13.57 32.70 -5.91
CA GLN A 415 12.36 33.41 -6.37
C GLN A 415 11.22 32.45 -6.76
N LYS A 416 11.54 31.20 -7.13
CA LYS A 416 10.54 30.18 -7.48
C LYS A 416 9.87 29.54 -6.24
N ILE A 417 10.42 29.76 -5.04
CA ILE A 417 9.90 29.21 -3.78
C ILE A 417 8.86 30.17 -3.19
N LYS A 418 7.59 29.76 -3.18
CA LYS A 418 6.48 30.60 -2.72
C LYS A 418 6.44 30.81 -1.20
N HIS A 419 6.92 29.84 -0.42
CA HIS A 419 6.97 29.88 1.04
C HIS A 419 8.19 29.12 1.56
N ALA A 420 8.90 29.69 2.53
CA ALA A 420 10.00 29.06 3.25
C ALA A 420 9.79 29.19 4.76
N LYS A 421 9.94 28.09 5.51
CA LYS A 421 9.78 28.09 6.97
C LYS A 421 11.02 28.61 7.70
N TYR A 422 12.20 28.28 7.19
CA TYR A 422 13.50 28.76 7.69
C TYR A 422 14.40 29.11 6.49
N LEU A 423 14.53 30.40 6.16
CA LEU A 423 15.60 30.85 5.25
C LEU A 423 16.78 31.31 6.09
N GLN A 424 17.97 30.74 5.86
CA GLN A 424 19.19 31.14 6.54
C GLN A 424 20.30 31.35 5.50
N LEU A 425 20.82 32.57 5.41
CA LEU A 425 21.86 32.97 4.46
C LEU A 425 23.12 33.42 5.20
N SER A 426 24.29 32.97 4.75
CA SER A 426 25.59 33.43 5.25
C SER A 426 26.34 34.15 4.14
N PHE A 427 26.68 35.42 4.36
CA PHE A 427 27.44 36.22 3.41
C PHE A 427 28.87 36.41 3.93
N GLU A 428 29.86 36.30 3.04
CA GLU A 428 31.26 36.63 3.35
C GLU A 428 31.65 38.05 2.91
N GLY A 429 30.77 38.71 2.14
CA GLY A 429 30.93 40.07 1.60
C GLY A 429 29.78 41.00 1.98
N LYS A 430 29.44 41.94 1.10
CA LYS A 430 28.30 42.86 1.31
C LYS A 430 26.96 42.11 1.25
N VAL A 431 26.02 42.42 2.16
CA VAL A 431 24.64 41.91 2.03
C VAL A 431 23.90 42.68 0.93
N GLU A 432 23.63 42.02 -0.18
CA GLU A 432 22.67 42.46 -1.19
C GLU A 432 21.53 41.46 -1.31
N LEU A 433 20.29 41.94 -1.20
CA LEU A 433 19.07 41.13 -1.25
C LEU A 433 18.23 41.62 -2.44
N PRO A 434 17.90 40.76 -3.43
CA PRO A 434 17.09 41.15 -4.57
C PRO A 434 15.72 41.68 -4.17
N ASP A 435 15.14 42.58 -4.97
CA ASP A 435 13.85 43.21 -4.68
C ASP A 435 12.70 42.17 -4.59
N TRP A 436 12.76 41.08 -5.36
CA TRP A 436 11.75 40.01 -5.33
C TRP A 436 11.63 39.30 -3.98
N MET A 437 12.61 39.44 -3.07
CA MET A 437 12.49 38.90 -1.70
C MET A 437 11.41 39.61 -0.88
N ASP A 438 10.97 40.81 -1.27
CA ASP A 438 9.92 41.55 -0.55
C ASP A 438 8.52 40.94 -0.73
N ASP A 439 8.35 40.09 -1.76
CA ASP A 439 7.11 39.35 -2.08
C ASP A 439 7.18 37.86 -1.63
N MET A 440 8.30 37.41 -1.04
CA MET A 440 8.50 36.01 -0.62
C MET A 440 7.93 35.78 0.79
N GLN A 441 7.07 34.77 0.97
CA GLN A 441 6.59 34.40 2.30
C GLN A 441 7.69 33.64 3.07
N ILE A 442 8.14 34.17 4.21
CA ILE A 442 9.18 33.54 5.03
C ILE A 442 8.79 33.58 6.52
N ASP A 443 8.65 32.42 7.16
CA ASP A 443 8.27 32.39 8.58
C ASP A 443 9.41 32.85 9.49
N HIS A 444 10.63 32.38 9.21
CA HIS A 444 11.86 32.77 9.91
C HIS A 444 12.99 33.03 8.91
N PHE A 445 13.53 34.25 8.88
CA PHE A 445 14.65 34.64 8.02
C PHE A 445 15.86 35.03 8.88
N THR A 446 17.03 34.44 8.63
CA THR A 446 18.29 34.75 9.35
C THR A 446 19.40 35.09 8.37
N ILE A 447 20.18 36.13 8.68
CA ILE A 447 21.37 36.54 7.94
C ILE A 447 22.57 36.51 8.90
N TYR A 448 23.62 35.80 8.49
CA TYR A 448 24.90 35.69 9.18
C TYR A 448 25.94 36.50 8.39
N ASN A 449 26.42 37.63 8.93
CA ASN A 449 27.45 38.47 8.31
C ASN A 449 27.98 39.57 9.28
N ASP A 450 29.23 39.98 9.10
CA ASP A 450 29.92 41.06 9.81
C ASP A 450 29.62 42.44 9.16
N ILE A 451 28.35 42.84 9.12
CA ILE A 451 27.92 44.12 8.49
C ILE A 451 28.29 45.37 9.29
N SER A 452 28.44 46.50 8.59
CA SER A 452 28.58 47.82 9.23
C SER A 452 27.25 48.37 9.76
N THR A 453 27.32 49.30 10.72
CA THR A 453 26.13 50.00 11.26
C THR A 453 25.28 50.67 10.17
N LYS A 454 25.90 51.15 9.08
CA LYS A 454 25.19 51.80 7.96
C LYS A 454 24.38 50.80 7.13
N GLU A 455 24.86 49.56 6.99
CA GLU A 455 24.14 48.46 6.34
C GLU A 455 23.06 47.91 7.27
N GLU A 456 23.30 47.89 8.59
CA GLU A 456 22.30 47.54 9.61
C GLU A 456 21.10 48.51 9.57
N GLU A 457 21.35 49.81 9.44
CA GLU A 457 20.32 50.85 9.25
C GLU A 457 19.56 50.69 7.93
N ALA A 458 20.26 50.37 6.83
CA ALA A 458 19.63 50.14 5.52
C ALA A 458 18.72 48.90 5.53
N LEU A 459 19.18 47.78 6.10
CA LEU A 459 18.40 46.54 6.24
C LEU A 459 17.20 46.74 7.17
N LYS A 460 17.35 47.44 8.30
CA LYS A 460 16.23 47.81 9.18
C LYS A 460 15.21 48.73 8.52
N LYS A 461 15.64 49.61 7.61
CA LYS A 461 14.73 50.47 6.85
C LYS A 461 13.87 49.69 5.86
N ARG A 462 14.42 48.63 5.23
CA ARG A 462 13.67 47.73 4.34
C ARG A 462 12.83 46.71 5.14
N PHE A 463 13.37 46.21 6.25
CA PHE A 463 12.75 45.20 7.11
C PHE A 463 12.67 45.65 8.59
N PRO A 464 11.62 46.41 8.98
CA PRO A 464 11.51 46.96 10.34
C PRO A 464 11.39 45.94 11.48
N GLN A 465 11.14 44.66 11.17
CA GLN A 465 11.04 43.56 12.14
C GLN A 465 12.37 42.79 12.35
N LEU A 466 13.50 43.36 11.91
CA LEU A 466 14.82 42.74 12.02
C LEU A 466 15.43 42.95 13.42
N GLU A 467 15.51 41.86 14.19
CA GLU A 467 16.19 41.79 15.47
C GLU A 467 17.71 41.58 15.27
N VAL A 468 18.52 42.34 15.99
CA VAL A 468 19.99 42.32 15.89
C VAL A 468 20.58 41.80 17.19
N LYS A 469 21.30 40.67 17.14
CA LYS A 469 22.06 40.13 18.28
C LYS A 469 23.55 40.25 18.04
N ARG A 470 24.13 41.37 18.52
CA ARG A 470 25.58 41.59 18.56
C ARG A 470 26.23 40.67 19.60
N GLY A 471 27.06 39.76 19.13
CA GLY A 471 27.83 38.77 19.90
C GLY A 471 28.96 38.22 19.04
N LYS A 472 29.66 37.17 19.47
CA LYS A 472 30.86 36.61 18.78
C LYS A 472 30.67 36.15 17.32
N HIS A 473 29.44 36.15 16.79
CA HIS A 473 29.08 35.63 15.47
C HIS A 473 27.92 36.44 14.84
N TYR A 474 27.96 37.78 14.99
CA TYR A 474 27.03 38.79 14.45
C TYR A 474 25.81 38.24 13.66
N ARG A 475 24.69 38.02 14.37
CA ARG A 475 23.46 37.44 13.79
C ARG A 475 22.34 38.47 13.67
N LEU A 476 21.70 38.48 12.52
CA LEU A 476 20.50 39.24 12.19
C LEU A 476 19.37 38.25 11.93
N TYR A 477 18.18 38.46 12.49
CA TYR A 477 17.02 37.62 12.13
C TYR A 477 15.72 38.38 12.18
N ILE A 478 14.76 37.94 11.37
CA ILE A 478 13.38 38.39 11.33
C ILE A 478 12.51 37.22 11.79
N THR A 479 11.72 37.45 12.83
CA THR A 479 10.87 36.43 13.48
C THR A 479 9.55 36.19 12.75
N LYS A 480 9.18 37.07 11.80
CA LYS A 480 8.04 36.88 10.89
C LYS A 480 8.11 37.82 9.68
N PHE A 481 8.03 37.27 8.46
CA PHE A 481 7.85 38.03 7.23
C PHE A 481 6.39 37.87 6.77
N ILE A 482 5.61 38.96 6.76
CA ILE A 482 4.22 38.96 6.27
C ILE A 482 3.98 40.16 5.37
N LYS A 483 3.53 39.87 4.15
CA LYS A 483 2.43 40.55 3.48
C LYS A 483 1.40 39.52 3.03
#